data_AF-A0AAU0RC06-F1
#
_entry.id   AF-A0AAU0RC06-F1
#
_cell.length_a   1.000
_cell.length_b   1.000
_cell.length_c   1.000
_cell.angle_alpha   90.00
_cell.angle_beta   90.00
_cell.angle_gamma   90.00
#
_symmetry.space_group_name_H-M   'P 1'
#
loop_
_entity.id
_entity.type
_entity.pdbx_description
1 polymer ?
#
loop_
_entity_poly.entity_id
_entity_poly.type
_entity_poly.pdbx_seq_one_letter_code
_entity_poly.pdbx_strand_id
1 'polypeptide(L)'
;MAYEPQITHHNPTVTEDRQGSSGISREAVQPFQLKENNTGLPDNLKAGVENLSGISMDDVNVHYNSSEPAQLQAHAYAQGTDIHIAPGQERHLPHEAWHVAQQKQGRVEATMQMKAGVPVNDDAGLEEEADKMGAEAMQFKLEDEADKAMQFKLEEEKE
;
A
#
# COMPACT_ATOMS: atom_id res chain seq x y z
N MET A 1 -44.73 -30.09 -7.68
CA MET A 1 -45.49 -28.87 -7.30
C MET A 1 -44.45 -27.96 -6.67
N ALA A 2 -44.15 -26.74 -7.10
CA ALA A 2 -44.96 -25.76 -7.81
C ALA A 2 -44.15 -24.45 -7.96
N TYR A 3 -43.75 -24.12 -9.20
CA TYR A 3 -43.65 -22.78 -9.85
C TYR A 3 -42.75 -21.65 -9.27
N GLU A 4 -41.80 -21.17 -10.10
CA GLU A 4 -41.28 -19.79 -10.11
C GLU A 4 -42.33 -18.79 -10.64
N PRO A 5 -42.15 -17.48 -10.38
CA PRO A 5 -42.09 -16.57 -11.52
C PRO A 5 -40.92 -15.57 -11.51
N GLN A 6 -40.50 -15.27 -12.74
CA GLN A 6 -39.48 -14.32 -13.19
C GLN A 6 -40.02 -12.88 -13.15
N ILE A 7 -39.14 -11.88 -12.92
CA ILE A 7 -39.32 -10.53 -13.50
C ILE A 7 -38.06 -10.15 -14.28
N THR A 8 -38.24 -10.14 -15.58
CA THR A 8 -37.36 -9.63 -16.63
C THR A 8 -37.49 -8.10 -16.75
N HIS A 9 -36.41 -7.42 -17.09
CA HIS A 9 -36.48 -6.23 -17.94
C HIS A 9 -35.50 -6.42 -19.11
N HIS A 10 -36.07 -6.53 -20.32
CA HIS A 10 -35.38 -6.49 -21.61
C HIS A 10 -35.13 -5.00 -21.96
N ASN A 11 -33.88 -4.60 -22.22
CA ASN A 11 -33.20 -4.42 -23.52
C ASN A 11 -33.68 -3.18 -24.33
N PRO A 12 -32.77 -2.47 -25.03
CA PRO A 12 -32.62 -2.86 -26.43
C PRO A 12 -31.18 -2.91 -26.95
N THR A 13 -30.97 -3.93 -27.77
CA THR A 13 -29.96 -4.06 -28.80
C THR A 13 -30.04 -2.90 -29.78
N VAL A 14 -28.91 -2.23 -30.03
CA VAL A 14 -28.63 -1.59 -31.31
C VAL A 14 -27.44 -2.32 -31.94
N THR A 15 -27.68 -2.75 -33.16
CA THR A 15 -26.86 -3.51 -34.09
C THR A 15 -25.65 -2.72 -34.63
N GLU A 16 -24.66 -3.50 -35.07
CA GLU A 16 -23.36 -3.17 -35.66
C GLU A 16 -23.31 -2.03 -36.68
N ASP A 17 -22.22 -1.26 -36.64
CA ASP A 17 -21.49 -0.87 -37.85
C ASP A 17 -19.96 -0.84 -37.58
N ARG A 18 -19.19 -0.93 -38.66
CA ARG A 18 -17.83 -1.46 -38.77
C ARG A 18 -16.69 -0.45 -38.50
N GLN A 19 -15.50 -1.01 -38.29
CA GLN A 19 -14.14 -0.48 -38.56
C GLN A 19 -13.51 0.58 -37.62
N GLY A 20 -12.26 0.30 -37.21
CA GLY A 20 -11.31 1.24 -36.59
C GLY A 20 -10.75 0.71 -35.27
N SER A 21 -9.68 -0.08 -35.27
CA SER A 21 -8.30 0.37 -35.01
C SER A 21 -8.10 1.22 -33.74
N SER A 22 -7.17 0.74 -32.91
CA SER A 22 -6.27 1.55 -32.07
C SER A 22 -6.71 1.82 -30.63
N GLY A 23 -5.84 1.42 -29.70
CA GLY A 23 -5.80 1.97 -28.34
C GLY A 23 -6.28 1.03 -27.26
N ILE A 24 -5.51 -0.01 -26.94
CA ILE A 24 -5.52 -0.52 -25.57
C ILE A 24 -4.98 0.63 -24.72
N SER A 25 -5.88 1.37 -24.08
CA SER A 25 -5.56 2.30 -23.01
C SER A 25 -4.95 1.49 -21.88
N ARG A 26 -3.63 1.31 -21.93
CA ARG A 26 -2.85 1.02 -20.73
C ARG A 26 -3.16 2.18 -19.79
N GLU A 27 -3.94 1.93 -18.75
CA GLU A 27 -3.96 2.78 -17.57
C GLU A 27 -2.50 2.98 -17.19
N ALA A 28 -1.99 4.15 -17.53
CA ALA A 28 -0.66 4.56 -17.15
C ALA A 28 -0.66 4.49 -15.62
N VAL A 29 0.08 3.53 -15.09
CA VAL A 29 0.56 3.59 -13.71
C VAL A 29 1.20 4.97 -13.64
N GLN A 30 0.49 5.92 -13.04
CA GLN A 30 0.99 7.28 -12.88
C GLN A 30 2.36 7.11 -12.21
N PRO A 31 3.43 7.69 -12.77
CA PRO A 31 4.70 7.68 -12.06
C PRO A 31 4.39 8.26 -10.68
N PHE A 32 4.73 7.52 -9.62
CA PHE A 32 4.66 8.01 -8.25
C PHE A 32 5.49 9.30 -8.24
N GLN A 33 4.84 10.42 -8.53
CA GLN A 33 5.42 11.73 -8.41
C GLN A 33 5.92 11.80 -6.98
N LEU A 34 7.18 12.19 -6.81
CA LEU A 34 7.79 12.53 -5.52
C LEU A 34 6.96 13.64 -4.86
N LYS A 35 5.78 13.26 -4.37
CA LYS A 35 4.90 14.10 -3.60
C LYS A 35 5.59 14.24 -2.25
N GLU A 36 5.69 15.48 -1.80
CA GLU A 36 6.31 15.82 -0.53
C GLU A 36 5.81 14.88 0.57
N ASN A 37 6.75 14.17 1.18
CA ASN A 37 6.44 13.16 2.17
C ASN A 37 6.15 13.82 3.53
N ASN A 38 4.87 13.95 3.84
CA ASN A 38 4.38 14.53 5.09
C ASN A 38 3.89 13.46 6.08
N THR A 39 4.26 12.20 5.86
CA THR A 39 3.70 11.05 6.60
C THR A 39 4.48 10.72 7.88
N GLY A 40 5.70 11.24 8.00
CA GLY A 40 6.66 10.82 9.02
C GLY A 40 7.41 9.54 8.69
N LEU A 41 7.07 8.83 7.61
CA LEU A 41 7.88 7.70 7.11
C LEU A 41 9.15 8.22 6.42
N PRO A 42 10.28 7.48 6.50
CA PRO A 42 11.41 7.69 5.61
C PRO A 42 10.99 7.53 4.13
N ASP A 43 11.53 8.36 3.23
CA ASP A 43 11.12 8.37 1.81
C ASP A 43 11.33 7.02 1.12
N ASN A 44 12.45 6.36 1.42
CA ASN A 44 12.76 5.02 0.91
C ASN A 44 11.76 3.98 1.41
N LEU A 45 11.38 4.04 2.69
CA LEU A 45 10.40 3.12 3.26
C LEU A 45 9.03 3.34 2.63
N LYS A 46 8.58 4.60 2.56
CA LYS A 46 7.29 4.94 1.95
C LYS A 46 7.24 4.42 0.51
N ALA A 47 8.20 4.81 -0.33
CA ALA A 47 8.24 4.39 -1.72
C ALA A 47 8.38 2.86 -1.87
N GLY A 48 9.17 2.22 -1.02
CA GLY A 48 9.31 0.77 -0.98
C GLY A 48 7.99 0.06 -0.68
N VAL A 49 7.27 0.50 0.36
CA VAL A 49 5.95 -0.06 0.71
C VAL A 49 4.96 0.17 -0.42
N GLU A 50 4.89 1.38 -0.98
CA GLU A 50 3.98 1.72 -2.08
C GLU A 50 4.27 0.87 -3.33
N ASN A 51 5.54 0.72 -3.69
CA ASN A 51 5.96 -0.07 -4.85
C ASN A 51 5.70 -1.58 -4.66
N LEU A 52 5.95 -2.12 -3.46
CA LEU A 52 5.79 -3.55 -3.19
C LEU A 52 4.32 -3.94 -2.96
N SER A 53 3.51 -3.06 -2.36
CA SER A 53 2.11 -3.35 -2.01
C SER A 53 1.09 -2.88 -3.04
N GLY A 54 1.45 -1.90 -3.90
CA GLY A 54 0.52 -1.22 -4.81
C GLY A 54 -0.46 -0.28 -4.10
N ILE A 55 -0.26 0.00 -2.82
CA ILE A 55 -1.13 0.85 -1.98
C ILE A 55 -0.44 2.16 -1.67
N SER A 56 -1.15 3.28 -1.76
CA SER A 56 -0.61 4.58 -1.36
C SER A 56 -0.52 4.72 0.17
N MET A 57 0.58 5.32 0.62
CA MET A 57 0.91 5.62 2.01
C MET A 57 0.82 7.12 2.33
N ASP A 58 0.27 7.94 1.43
CA ASP A 58 0.24 9.41 1.51
C ASP A 58 -0.51 10.00 2.72
N ASP A 59 -1.47 9.27 3.26
CA ASP A 59 -2.33 9.62 4.39
C ASP A 59 -1.82 9.04 5.72
N VAL A 60 -0.69 8.34 5.71
CA VAL A 60 -0.10 7.74 6.92
C VAL A 60 0.45 8.82 7.83
N ASN A 61 0.32 8.64 9.13
CA ASN A 61 0.94 9.51 10.14
C ASN A 61 1.74 8.69 11.16
N VAL A 62 3.03 8.99 11.28
CA VAL A 62 3.91 8.36 12.28
C VAL A 62 4.05 9.24 13.52
N HIS A 63 3.58 8.73 14.64
CA HIS A 63 3.70 9.32 15.97
C HIS A 63 4.93 8.76 16.69
N TYR A 64 6.09 9.36 16.44
CA TYR A 64 7.34 9.00 17.13
C TYR A 64 7.32 9.39 18.60
N ASN A 65 8.02 8.60 19.42
CA ASN A 65 8.11 8.81 20.87
C ASN A 65 6.73 8.84 21.56
N SER A 66 5.74 8.14 21.02
CA SER A 66 4.40 8.08 21.61
C SER A 66 4.41 7.28 22.92
N SER A 67 3.59 7.73 23.87
CA SER A 67 3.32 7.03 25.12
C SER A 67 2.21 5.97 25.00
N GLU A 68 1.52 5.91 23.86
CA GLU A 68 0.36 5.03 23.63
C GLU A 68 0.72 3.55 23.56
N PRO A 69 1.80 3.10 22.88
CA PRO A 69 2.15 1.67 22.84
C PRO A 69 2.32 1.06 24.24
N ALA A 70 2.82 1.84 25.21
CA ALA A 70 2.98 1.38 26.59
C ALA A 70 1.65 1.00 27.28
N GLN A 71 0.53 1.62 26.88
CA GLN A 71 -0.80 1.31 27.42
C GLN A 71 -1.27 -0.09 26.99
N LEU A 72 -0.74 -0.58 25.86
CA LEU A 72 -1.01 -1.90 25.30
C LEU A 72 0.08 -2.91 25.63
N GLN A 73 1.10 -2.52 26.41
CA GLN A 73 2.33 -3.29 26.64
C GLN A 73 3.08 -3.64 25.35
N ALA A 74 3.00 -2.76 24.34
CA ALA A 74 3.64 -2.90 23.04
C ALA A 74 4.81 -1.92 22.86
N HIS A 75 5.66 -2.17 21.86
CA HIS A 75 6.73 -1.26 21.45
C HIS A 75 6.30 -0.31 20.33
N ALA A 76 5.41 -0.79 19.46
CA ALA A 76 4.78 -0.03 18.40
C ALA A 76 3.45 -0.69 18.05
N TYR A 77 2.59 0.04 17.30
CA TYR A 77 1.45 -0.55 16.62
C TYR A 77 0.99 0.34 15.47
N ALA A 78 0.35 -0.27 14.48
CA ALA A 78 -0.40 0.39 13.41
C ALA A 78 -1.91 0.24 13.59
N GLN A 79 -2.65 1.35 13.47
CA GLN A 79 -4.11 1.35 13.49
C GLN A 79 -4.66 2.29 12.40
N GLY A 80 -5.25 1.70 11.36
CA GLY A 80 -5.73 2.46 10.21
C GLY A 80 -4.56 3.10 9.46
N THR A 81 -4.48 4.42 9.51
CA THR A 81 -3.39 5.20 8.89
C THR A 81 -2.35 5.68 9.90
N ASP A 82 -2.56 5.44 11.18
CA ASP A 82 -1.68 5.92 12.23
C ASP A 82 -0.72 4.83 12.69
N ILE A 83 0.56 5.20 12.85
CA ILE A 83 1.61 4.34 13.38
C ILE A 83 2.17 5.00 14.64
N HIS A 84 2.15 4.29 15.76
CA HIS A 84 2.66 4.80 17.03
C HIS A 84 3.93 4.05 17.42
N ILE A 85 5.03 4.79 17.65
CA ILE A 85 6.33 4.22 17.99
C ILE A 85 6.74 4.68 19.39
N ALA A 86 7.01 3.75 20.30
CA ALA A 86 7.54 4.08 21.62
C ALA A 86 8.97 4.67 21.51
N PRO A 87 9.42 5.49 22.49
CA PRO A 87 10.74 6.07 22.45
C PRO A 87 11.87 5.03 22.26
N GLY A 88 12.70 5.20 21.23
CA GLY A 88 13.82 4.31 20.92
C GLY A 88 13.44 2.99 20.24
N GLN A 89 12.22 2.86 19.72
CA GLN A 89 11.69 1.66 19.06
C GLN A 89 11.49 1.83 17.54
N GLU A 90 12.17 2.79 16.91
CA GLU A 90 12.03 3.14 15.49
C GLU A 90 12.36 1.97 14.55
N ARG A 91 13.12 0.98 15.02
CA ARG A 91 13.38 -0.29 14.35
C ARG A 91 12.11 -1.06 13.94
N HIS A 92 10.98 -0.82 14.61
CA HIS A 92 9.70 -1.47 14.31
C HIS A 92 8.95 -0.78 13.16
N LEU A 93 9.33 0.44 12.79
CA LEU A 93 8.62 1.23 11.80
C LEU A 93 8.39 0.52 10.45
N PRO A 94 9.37 -0.22 9.87
CA PRO A 94 9.14 -0.90 8.59
C PRO A 94 8.07 -1.98 8.66
N HIS A 95 8.01 -2.68 9.79
CA HIS A 95 7.02 -3.71 10.06
C HIS A 95 5.62 -3.10 10.20
N GLU A 96 5.48 -2.05 11.03
CA GLU A 96 4.20 -1.35 11.20
C GLU A 96 3.70 -0.70 9.91
N ALA A 97 4.61 -0.17 9.07
CA ALA A 97 4.24 0.40 7.78
C ALA A 97 3.65 -0.67 6.84
N TRP A 98 4.13 -1.91 6.91
CA TRP A 98 3.54 -3.02 6.14
C TRP A 98 2.16 -3.41 6.66
N HIS A 99 1.95 -3.38 7.98
CA HIS A 99 0.61 -3.60 8.54
C HIS A 99 -0.42 -2.60 8.05
N VAL A 100 -0.05 -1.31 7.90
CA VAL A 100 -0.95 -0.33 7.28
C VAL A 100 -1.31 -0.73 5.85
N ALA A 101 -0.34 -1.19 5.05
CA ALA A 101 -0.62 -1.67 3.70
C ALA A 101 -1.58 -2.88 3.70
N GLN A 102 -1.39 -3.85 4.60
CA GLN A 102 -2.28 -5.00 4.76
C GLN A 102 -3.70 -4.60 5.19
N GLN A 103 -3.83 -3.66 6.13
CA GLN A 103 -5.12 -3.12 6.58
C GLN A 103 -5.87 -2.44 5.42
N LYS A 104 -5.16 -1.64 4.61
CA LYS A 104 -5.71 -1.00 3.41
C LYS A 104 -6.06 -1.96 2.28
N GLN A 105 -5.36 -3.08 2.16
CA GLN A 105 -5.73 -4.16 1.24
C GLN A 105 -7.01 -4.90 1.66
N GLY A 106 -7.54 -4.63 2.86
CA GLY A 106 -8.73 -5.32 3.38
C GLY A 106 -8.45 -6.79 3.72
N ARG A 107 -7.18 -7.18 3.88
CA ARG A 107 -6.76 -8.55 4.22
C ARG A 107 -6.79 -8.81 5.72
N VAL A 108 -6.82 -7.74 6.51
CA VAL A 108 -6.82 -7.79 7.97
C VAL A 108 -8.25 -7.78 8.46
N GLU A 109 -8.76 -8.97 8.80
CA GLU A 109 -9.99 -9.10 9.55
C GLU A 109 -9.74 -8.60 10.98
N ALA A 110 -10.56 -7.68 11.48
CA ALA A 110 -10.48 -7.20 12.87
C ALA A 110 -11.00 -8.27 13.84
N THR A 111 -10.37 -9.44 13.88
CA THR A 111 -10.93 -10.63 14.54
C THR A 111 -10.43 -10.85 15.96
N MET A 112 -9.43 -10.10 16.44
CA MET A 112 -8.96 -10.24 17.82
C MET A 112 -8.91 -8.90 18.56
N GLN A 113 -9.94 -8.66 19.37
CA GLN A 113 -9.83 -7.77 20.52
C GLN A 113 -8.98 -8.47 21.60
N MET A 114 -7.66 -8.29 21.58
CA MET A 114 -6.84 -8.60 22.75
C MET A 114 -6.74 -7.36 23.64
N LYS A 115 -7.14 -7.53 24.91
CA LYS A 115 -6.80 -6.83 26.17
C LYS A 115 -6.47 -5.33 26.20
N ALA A 116 -6.72 -4.56 25.15
CA ALA A 116 -6.59 -3.12 25.18
C ALA A 116 -7.34 -2.40 24.05
N GLY A 117 -8.15 -3.13 23.26
CA GLY A 117 -9.07 -2.53 22.29
C GLY A 117 -8.47 -2.17 20.92
N VAL A 118 -7.19 -2.47 20.68
CA VAL A 118 -6.57 -2.35 19.36
C VAL A 118 -6.72 -3.69 18.62
N PRO A 119 -7.29 -3.70 17.40
CA PRO A 119 -7.41 -4.91 16.60
C PRO A 119 -6.02 -5.35 16.14
N VAL A 120 -5.48 -6.38 16.79
CA VAL A 120 -4.27 -7.07 16.34
C VAL A 120 -4.74 -8.28 15.54
N ASN A 121 -4.21 -8.47 14.34
CA ASN A 121 -4.50 -9.66 13.56
C ASN A 121 -3.42 -10.70 13.83
N ASP A 122 -3.75 -11.72 14.61
CA ASP A 122 -2.80 -12.76 15.06
C ASP A 122 -2.58 -13.86 13.99
N ASP A 123 -2.62 -13.49 12.70
CA ASP A 123 -2.30 -14.40 11.60
C ASP A 123 -0.79 -14.42 11.39
N ALA A 124 -0.14 -15.50 11.81
CA ALA A 124 1.30 -15.65 11.73
C ALA A 124 1.86 -15.46 10.31
N GLY A 125 1.08 -15.76 9.27
CA GLY A 125 1.49 -15.54 7.88
C GLY A 125 1.55 -14.05 7.52
N LEU A 126 0.64 -13.24 8.05
CA LEU A 126 0.65 -11.78 7.84
C LEU A 126 1.76 -11.09 8.64
N GLU A 127 2.08 -11.60 9.83
CA GLU A 127 3.23 -11.12 10.64
C GLU A 127 4.57 -11.41 9.94
N GLU A 128 4.76 -12.63 9.42
CA GLU A 128 5.97 -12.99 8.66
C GLU A 128 6.09 -12.16 7.37
N GLU A 129 4.98 -11.92 6.69
CA GLU A 129 4.93 -11.04 5.53
C GLU A 129 5.33 -9.60 5.92
N ALA A 130 4.86 -9.08 7.05
CA ALA A 130 5.22 -7.74 7.52
C ALA A 130 6.70 -7.60 7.83
N ASP A 131 7.30 -8.58 8.50
CA ASP A 131 8.75 -8.62 8.76
C ASP A 131 9.56 -8.60 7.46
N LYS A 132 9.23 -9.50 6.53
CA LYS A 132 9.97 -9.66 5.29
C LYS A 132 9.83 -8.43 4.40
N MET A 133 8.58 -8.03 4.12
CA MET A 133 8.29 -6.96 3.17
C MET A 133 8.64 -5.59 3.73
N GLY A 134 8.51 -5.37 5.05
CA GLY A 134 9.01 -4.17 5.70
C GLY A 134 10.54 -4.04 5.57
N ALA A 135 11.28 -5.13 5.77
CA ALA A 135 12.73 -5.15 5.56
C ALA A 135 13.12 -4.91 4.09
N GLU A 136 12.40 -5.50 3.14
CA GLU A 136 12.61 -5.27 1.70
C GLU A 136 12.30 -3.82 1.30
N ALA A 137 11.21 -3.24 1.82
CA ALA A 137 10.82 -1.85 1.58
C ALA A 137 11.89 -0.86 2.07
N MET A 138 12.53 -1.12 3.22
CA MET A 138 13.63 -0.28 3.71
C MET A 138 14.85 -0.27 2.78
N GLN A 139 15.07 -1.35 2.04
CA GLN A 139 16.18 -1.45 1.09
C GLN A 139 15.86 -0.84 -0.28
N PHE A 140 14.61 -0.41 -0.49
CA PHE A 140 14.19 0.21 -1.72
C PHE A 140 15.01 1.48 -1.96
N LYS A 141 15.76 1.50 -3.06
CA LYS A 141 16.46 2.68 -3.49
C LYS A 141 15.48 3.49 -4.33
N LEU A 142 15.27 4.74 -3.92
CA LEU A 142 14.80 5.76 -4.83
C LEU A 142 15.91 5.94 -5.86
N GLU A 143 15.87 5.19 -6.95
CA GLU A 143 16.70 5.47 -8.10
C GLU A 143 16.28 6.85 -8.60
N ASP A 144 17.22 7.80 -8.51
CA ASP A 144 17.00 9.17 -8.95
C ASP A 144 16.64 9.11 -10.44
N GLU A 145 15.43 9.56 -10.81
CA GLU A 145 14.94 9.57 -12.20
C GLU A 145 15.91 10.33 -13.14
N ALA A 146 16.82 11.15 -12.59
CA ALA A 146 17.94 11.75 -13.29
C ALA A 146 18.89 10.74 -13.97
N ASP A 147 19.18 9.60 -13.34
CA ASP A 147 20.10 8.58 -13.90
C ASP A 147 19.46 7.83 -15.08
N LYS A 148 18.16 7.57 -15.01
CA LYS A 148 17.40 6.90 -16.09
C LYS A 148 17.28 7.78 -17.33
N ALA A 149 17.12 9.10 -17.13
CA ALA A 149 17.05 10.08 -18.21
C ALA A 149 18.41 10.32 -18.91
N MET A 150 19.55 10.10 -18.21
CA MET A 150 20.88 10.25 -18.80
C MET A 150 21.27 9.03 -19.64
N GLN A 151 20.79 7.83 -19.28
CA GLN A 151 21.07 6.60 -20.01
C GLN A 151 20.37 6.53 -21.37
N PHE A 152 19.19 7.15 -21.51
CA PHE A 152 18.46 7.24 -22.79
C PHE A 152 19.07 8.26 -23.77
N LYS A 153 19.80 9.28 -23.28
CA LYS A 153 20.42 10.32 -24.13
C LYS A 153 21.75 9.93 -24.77
N LEU A 154 22.40 8.86 -24.29
CA LEU A 154 23.69 8.39 -24.82
C LEU A 154 23.56 7.44 -26.01
N GLU A 155 22.36 6.92 -26.30
CA GLU A 155 22.11 6.01 -27.43
C GLU A 155 21.62 6.72 -28.71
N GLU A 156 21.10 7.96 -28.63
CA GLU A 156 20.64 8.72 -29.81
C GLU A 156 21.75 9.52 -30.54
N GLU A 157 22.95 9.70 -29.97
CA GLU A 157 24.04 10.44 -30.64
C GLU A 157 24.99 9.55 -31.48
N LYS A 158 24.59 8.31 -31.80
CA LYS A 158 25.42 7.35 -32.56
C LYS A 158 24.93 6.98 -33.96
N GLU A 159 23.98 7.71 -34.55
CA GLU A 159 23.66 7.61 -35.98
C GLU A 159 23.98 8.90 -36.76
#